data_AF-A0A945HK53-F1
#
_entry.id   AF-A0A945HK53-F1
#
_cell.length_a   1.000
_cell.length_b   1.000
_cell.length_c   1.000
_cell.angle_alpha   90.00
_cell.angle_beta   90.00
_cell.angle_gamma   90.00
#
_symmetry.space_group_name_H-M   'P 1'
#
loop_
_entity.id
_entity.type
_entity.pdbx_description
1 polymer ?
#
loop_
_entity_poly.entity_id
_entity_poly.type
_entity_poly.pdbx_seq_one_letter_code
_entity_poly.pdbx_strand_id
1 'polypeptide(L)' 'MRSNTWNLVWTVIGTVIIVMTFVNNSDSKIVFGIEIDIWMYRGLWSVITAASFVSYLKRKKEEAS' A
#
# COMPACT_ATOMS: atom_id res chain seq x y z
N MET A 1 20.32 -7.07 12.83
CA MET A 1 19.15 -7.64 12.11
C MET A 1 17.92 -6.80 12.48
N ARG A 2 17.63 -5.74 11.72
CA ARG A 2 16.51 -4.83 11.99
C ARG A 2 15.26 -5.44 11.34
N SER A 3 14.30 -5.87 12.16
CA SER A 3 13.15 -6.69 11.75
C SER A 3 12.43 -6.10 10.53
N ASN A 4 12.44 -6.87 9.44
CA ASN A 4 11.98 -6.49 8.13
C ASN A 4 10.45 -6.67 7.94
N THR A 5 9.76 -7.00 9.03
CA THR A 5 8.32 -7.25 9.10
C THR A 5 7.52 -6.00 8.73
N TRP A 6 8.09 -4.82 8.90
CA TRP A 6 7.44 -3.55 8.60
C TRP A 6 7.04 -3.39 7.12
N ASN A 7 7.85 -3.86 6.17
CA ASN A 7 7.50 -3.75 4.75
C ASN A 7 6.32 -4.64 4.36
N LEU A 8 6.23 -5.82 4.98
CA LEU A 8 5.07 -6.71 4.83
C LEU A 8 3.82 -6.10 5.45
N VAL A 9 3.93 -5.48 6.63
CA VAL A 9 2.81 -4.79 7.29
C VAL A 9 2.26 -3.69 6.40
N TRP A 10 3.11 -2.84 5.82
CA TRP A 10 2.68 -1.79 4.88
C TRP A 10 2.03 -2.34 3.62
N THR A 11 2.53 -3.47 3.11
CA THR A 11 1.94 -4.16 1.95
C THR A 11 0.52 -4.63 2.29
N VAL A 12 0.33 -5.33 3.41
CA VAL A 12 -0.98 -5.84 3.85
C VAL A 12 -1.96 -4.70 4.11
N ILE A 13 -1.54 -3.67 4.84
CA ILE A 13 -2.38 -2.50 5.12
C ILE A 13 -2.81 -1.82 3.82
N GLY A 14 -1.87 -1.59 2.90
CA GLY A 14 -2.16 -0.96 1.61
C GLY A 14 -3.14 -1.77 0.77
N THR A 15 -2.99 -3.10 0.72
CA THR A 15 -3.95 -3.99 0.05
C THR A 15 -5.34 -3.90 0.67
N VAL A 16 -5.45 -3.95 2.00
CA VAL A 16 -6.76 -3.86 2.68
C VAL A 16 -7.44 -2.53 2.40
N ILE A 17 -6.69 -1.42 2.42
CA ILE A 17 -7.23 -0.08 2.13
C ILE A 17 -7.78 -0.03 0.70
N ILE A 18 -7.04 -0.55 -0.28
CA ILE A 18 -7.49 -0.59 -1.68
C ILE A 18 -8.79 -1.40 -1.77
N VAL A 19 -8.84 -2.61 -1.20
CA VAL A 19 -10.05 -3.46 -1.21
C VAL A 19 -11.24 -2.76 -0.54
N MET A 20 -11.03 -2.16 0.63
CA MET A 20 -12.05 -1.39 1.35
C MET A 20 -12.59 -0.23 0.50
N THR A 21 -11.73 0.44 -0.28
CA THR A 21 -12.21 1.50 -1.18
C THR A 21 -13.05 1.00 -2.34
N PHE A 22 -12.96 -0.26 -2.74
CA PHE A 22 -13.90 -0.85 -3.70
C PHE A 22 -15.23 -1.22 -3.04
N VAL A 23 -15.19 -1.68 -1.79
CA VAL A 23 -16.41 -2.01 -1.03
C VAL A 23 -17.22 -0.76 -0.67
N ASN A 24 -16.57 0.33 -0.27
CA ASN A 24 -17.24 1.56 0.17
C ASN A 24 -17.81 2.43 -0.97
N ASN A 25 -17.60 2.06 -2.24
CA ASN A 25 -18.12 2.70 -3.45
C ASN A 25 -18.31 4.24 -3.37
N SER A 26 -17.29 4.93 -2.84
CA SER A 26 -17.29 6.38 -2.66
C SER A 26 -16.46 7.02 -3.77
N ASP A 27 -16.98 8.06 -4.42
CA ASP A 27 -16.30 8.72 -5.56
C ASP A 27 -15.14 9.62 -5.13
N SER A 28 -15.20 10.17 -3.91
CA SER A 28 -14.15 11.02 -3.34
C SER A 28 -13.88 10.67 -1.88
N LYS A 29 -12.69 11.03 -1.40
CA LYS A 29 -12.29 10.87 0.00
C LYS A 29 -11.58 12.12 0.49
N ILE A 30 -11.94 12.57 1.68
CA ILE A 30 -11.24 13.69 2.33
C ILE A 30 -9.99 13.13 3.02
N VAL A 31 -8.82 13.63 2.62
CA VAL A 31 -7.52 13.25 3.15
C VAL A 31 -6.73 14.52 3.45
N PHE A 32 -6.26 14.67 4.69
CA PHE A 32 -5.63 15.91 5.20
C PHE A 32 -6.49 17.19 5.02
N GLY A 33 -7.82 17.06 5.01
CA GLY A 33 -8.74 18.19 4.80
C GLY A 33 -8.91 18.60 3.34
N ILE A 34 -8.30 17.87 2.40
CA ILE A 34 -8.45 18.06 0.95
C ILE A 34 -9.27 16.90 0.40
N GLU A 35 -10.25 17.22 -0.44
CA GLU A 35 -11.01 16.22 -1.17
C GLU A 35 -10.18 15.71 -2.35
N ILE A 36 -9.91 14.40 -2.35
CA ILE A 36 -9.21 13.73 -3.44
C ILE A 36 -10.08 12.65 -4.05
N ASP A 37 -9.98 12.53 -5.37
CA ASP A 37 -10.65 11.50 -6.15
C ASP A 37 -10.20 10.10 -5.69
N ILE A 38 -11.16 9.17 -5.65
CA ILE A 38 -10.92 7.82 -5.15
C ILE A 38 -9.87 7.06 -5.99
N TRP A 39 -9.77 7.30 -7.30
CA TRP A 39 -8.73 6.73 -8.15
C TRP A 39 -7.35 7.27 -7.81
N MET A 40 -7.27 8.56 -7.48
CA MET A 40 -6.01 9.16 -7.03
C MET A 40 -5.56 8.56 -5.69
N TYR A 41 -6.50 8.39 -4.75
CA TYR A 41 -6.26 7.73 -3.46
C TYR A 41 -5.82 6.27 -3.64
N ARG A 42 -6.49 5.51 -4.50
CA ARG A 42 -6.12 4.12 -4.87
C ARG A 42 -4.76 4.06 -5.54
N GLY A 43 -4.47 4.99 -6.45
CA GLY A 43 -3.17 5.08 -7.14
C GLY A 43 -2.03 5.28 -6.16
N LEU A 44 -2.17 6.20 -5.21
CA LEU A 44 -1.18 6.43 -4.15
C LEU A 44 -0.92 5.16 -3.33
N TRP A 45 -1.98 4.52 -2.84
CA TRP A 45 -1.84 3.28 -2.07
C TRP A 45 -1.29 2.12 -2.90
N SER A 46 -1.62 2.05 -4.18
CA SER A 46 -1.08 1.04 -5.10
C SER A 46 0.42 1.18 -5.27
N VAL A 47 0.93 2.41 -5.46
CA VAL A 47 2.38 2.68 -5.56
C VAL A 47 3.10 2.31 -4.26
N ILE A 48 2.56 2.71 -3.11
CA ILE A 48 3.15 2.38 -1.79
C ILE A 48 3.20 0.87 -1.58
N THR A 49 2.10 0.17 -1.89
CA THR A 49 1.99 -1.29 -1.76
C THR A 49 2.96 -2.00 -2.70
N ALA A 50 3.00 -1.60 -3.96
CA ALA A 50 3.88 -2.19 -4.97
C ALA A 50 5.35 -1.96 -4.63
N ALA A 51 5.74 -0.75 -4.23
CA ALA A 51 7.10 -0.45 -3.82
C ALA A 51 7.51 -1.28 -2.59
N SER A 52 6.64 -1.34 -1.58
CA SER A 52 6.88 -2.14 -0.36
C SER A 52 7.03 -3.64 -0.68
N PHE A 53 6.19 -4.16 -1.58
CA PHE A 53 6.23 -5.55 -2.01
C PHE A 53 7.49 -5.86 -2.83
N VAL A 54 7.86 -5.00 -3.78
CA VAL A 54 9.10 -5.15 -4.57
C VAL A 54 10.33 -5.09 -3.66
N SER A 55 10.38 -4.16 -2.71
CA SER A 55 11.45 -4.09 -1.72
C SER A 55 11.52 -5.34 -0.85
N TYR A 56 10.38 -5.94 -0.51
CA TYR A 56 10.34 -7.21 0.21
C TYR A 56 10.88 -8.37 -0.65
N LEU A 57 10.47 -8.50 -1.91
CA LEU A 57 10.94 -9.54 -2.82
C LEU A 57 12.45 -9.44 -3.11
N LYS A 58 12.97 -8.23 -3.36
CA LYS A 58 14.40 -8.01 -3.59
C LYS A 58 15.23 -8.48 -2.40
N ARG A 59 14.81 -8.14 -1.17
CA ARG A 59 15.52 -8.55 0.05
C ARG A 59 15.39 -10.04 0.33
N LYS A 60 14.24 -10.67 0.04
CA LYS A 60 14.11 -12.12 0.10
C LYS A 60 15.06 -12.84 -0.85
N LYS A 61 15.33 -12.27 -2.02
CA LYS A 61 16.29 -12.81 -2.99
C LYS A 61 17.74 -12.65 -2.51
N GLU A 62 18.07 -11.53 -1.88
CA GLU A 62 19.38 -11.28 -1.26
C GLU A 62 19.64 -12.16 -0.03
N GLU A 63 18.62 -12.47 0.76
CA GLU A 63 18.71 -13.37 1.92
C GLU A 63 18.79 -14.86 1.53
N ALA A 64 18.44 -15.23 0.30
CA ALA A 64 18.44 -16.60 -0.21
C ALA A 64 19.70 -16.97 -1.02
N SER A 65 20.63 -16.02 -1.20
CA SER A 65 21.89 -16.19 -1.95
C SER A 65 23.10 -16.15 -1.03
#